data_AF-A0A2V2BNZ1-F1
#
_entry.id   AF-A0A2V2BNZ1-F1
#
_cell.length_a   1.000
_cell.length_b   1.000
_cell.length_c   1.000
_cell.angle_alpha   90.00
_cell.angle_beta   90.00
_cell.angle_gamma   90.00
#
_symmetry.space_group_name_H-M   'P 1'
#
loop_
_entity.id
_entity.type
_entity.pdbx_description
1 polymer ?
#
loop_
_entity_poly.entity_id
_entity_poly.type
_entity_poly.pdbx_seq_one_letter_code
_entity_poly.pdbx_strand_id
1 'polypeptide(L)'
;MRRKLKKLFLCLALAASAVSTAGAGIDYSALANPESCKNLDTICRSVSGDAVARIRLKSMNFESRVKKWGIPIPQTLLIRSLAVDVYCRNLGDAELQKLKTPPLFFIAAENFSLTLYGKRNKMTVSAGHALLKKDLTLVLSGDVKISTDKGEMRLGSPATVTLSGRMLKFSSERGKFAIKF
;
A
#
# COMPACT_ATOMS: atom_id res chain seq x y z
N MET A 1 3.79 37.40 8.10
CA MET A 1 2.66 36.43 8.11
C MET A 1 2.69 35.51 6.89
N ARG A 2 3.63 34.54 6.82
CA ARG A 2 3.71 33.54 5.74
C ARG A 2 3.92 32.13 6.31
N ARG A 3 2.97 31.67 7.11
CA ARG A 3 2.90 30.30 7.66
C ARG A 3 1.48 29.78 7.49
N LYS A 4 1.16 29.23 6.31
CA LYS A 4 -0.06 28.46 5.99
C LYS A 4 -0.04 28.13 4.49
N LEU A 5 0.73 27.10 4.07
CA LEU A 5 0.51 26.34 2.81
C LEU A 5 1.59 25.24 2.55
N LYS A 6 1.92 24.36 3.50
CA LYS A 6 2.88 23.26 3.28
C LYS A 6 2.50 21.93 3.94
N LYS A 7 1.21 21.63 4.05
CA LYS A 7 0.70 20.45 4.76
C LYS A 7 -0.37 19.75 3.93
N LEU A 8 0.03 18.95 2.92
CA LEU A 8 -0.85 17.93 2.32
C LEU A 8 -0.13 16.99 1.34
N PHE A 9 0.90 16.25 1.75
CA PHE A 9 1.42 15.15 0.93
C PHE A 9 1.87 13.99 1.82
N LEU A 10 0.89 13.24 2.30
CA LEU A 10 1.09 12.11 3.19
C LEU A 10 0.18 10.98 2.76
N CYS A 11 0.52 10.23 1.70
CA CYS A 11 -0.07 8.90 1.59
C CYS A 11 0.65 7.91 0.69
N LEU A 12 1.82 8.22 0.13
CA LEU A 12 2.50 7.27 -0.77
C LEU A 12 3.94 7.03 -0.36
N ALA A 13 4.07 6.20 0.66
CA ALA A 13 5.25 5.37 0.88
C ALA A 13 4.84 3.94 1.26
N LEU A 14 3.79 3.41 0.64
CA LEU A 14 3.35 2.05 0.87
C LEU A 14 2.96 1.41 -0.45
N ALA A 15 3.88 0.61 -0.97
CA ALA A 15 3.93 0.19 -2.36
C ALA A 15 4.15 1.39 -3.31
N ALA A 16 5.24 2.09 -3.03
CA ALA A 16 6.10 2.78 -3.97
C ALA A 16 5.54 3.31 -5.29
N SER A 17 5.47 4.63 -5.36
CA SER A 17 6.28 5.41 -6.30
C SER A 17 5.86 6.87 -6.26
N ALA A 18 6.78 7.74 -5.85
CA ALA A 18 6.92 9.12 -6.35
C ALA A 18 8.19 9.71 -5.71
N VAL A 19 9.18 10.04 -6.54
CA VAL A 19 10.49 10.58 -6.15
C VAL A 19 10.56 11.98 -6.74
N SER A 20 11.09 12.96 -6.00
CA SER A 20 12.22 13.79 -6.43
C SER A 20 12.36 15.04 -5.56
N THR A 21 13.42 15.08 -4.77
CA THR A 21 14.50 16.05 -5.00
C THR A 21 15.81 15.29 -4.79
N ALA A 22 16.90 15.77 -5.40
CA ALA A 22 18.26 15.40 -5.06
C ALA A 22 18.39 15.13 -3.54
N GLY A 23 18.90 13.94 -3.18
CA GLY A 23 19.12 13.54 -1.79
C GLY A 23 17.89 13.63 -0.89
N ALA A 24 16.90 12.76 -1.05
CA ALA A 24 15.72 12.76 -0.19
C ALA A 24 15.59 11.45 0.58
N GLY A 25 16.19 11.44 1.77
CA GLY A 25 15.92 10.44 2.80
C GLY A 25 14.45 10.43 3.22
N ILE A 26 14.04 9.33 3.84
CA ILE A 26 12.69 9.14 4.38
C ILE A 26 12.46 10.16 5.50
N ASP A 27 11.42 10.99 5.39
CA ASP A 27 11.02 11.91 6.46
C ASP A 27 10.18 11.17 7.50
N TYR A 28 10.83 10.78 8.59
CA TYR A 28 10.27 10.04 9.72
C TYR A 28 9.43 10.90 10.67
N SER A 29 9.32 12.22 10.45
CA SER A 29 8.58 13.10 11.35
C SER A 29 7.06 12.83 11.36
N ALA A 30 6.50 12.26 10.29
CA ALA A 30 5.11 11.79 10.29
C ALA A 30 4.86 10.60 11.22
N LEU A 31 5.91 9.83 11.56
CA LEU A 31 5.85 8.81 12.60
C LEU A 31 5.75 9.42 14.00
N ALA A 32 6.09 10.71 14.16
CA ALA A 32 6.05 11.38 15.45
C ALA A 32 4.62 11.76 15.89
N ASN A 33 3.63 11.81 14.97
CA ASN A 33 2.23 12.05 15.32
C ASN A 33 1.22 11.36 14.38
N PRO A 34 1.06 10.02 14.48
CA PRO A 34 0.15 9.24 13.64
C PRO A 34 -1.34 9.64 13.80
N GLU A 35 -1.74 10.23 14.94
CA GLU A 35 -3.12 10.65 15.19
C GLU A 35 -3.61 11.75 14.23
N SER A 36 -2.68 12.45 13.58
CA SER A 36 -2.96 13.48 12.58
C SER A 36 -3.40 12.92 11.21
N CYS A 37 -3.27 11.61 11.00
CA CYS A 37 -3.52 10.92 9.74
C CYS A 37 -4.92 10.29 9.71
N LYS A 38 -5.97 11.12 9.61
CA LYS A 38 -7.37 10.69 9.53
C LYS A 38 -8.02 11.10 8.22
N ASN A 39 -8.90 10.26 7.69
CA ASN A 39 -9.72 10.48 6.49
C ASN A 39 -8.91 11.01 5.31
N LEU A 40 -7.90 10.24 4.94
CA LEU A 40 -6.93 10.66 3.96
C LEU A 40 -7.31 10.14 2.58
N ASP A 41 -7.21 11.02 1.58
CA ASP A 41 -7.35 10.70 0.16
C ASP A 41 -6.26 11.44 -0.62
N THR A 42 -5.32 10.72 -1.21
CA THR A 42 -4.18 11.31 -1.91
C THR A 42 -3.91 10.60 -3.22
N ILE A 43 -3.63 11.38 -4.25
CA ILE A 43 -3.21 10.89 -5.57
C ILE A 43 -1.70 11.02 -5.69
N CYS A 44 -1.04 9.91 -5.97
CA CYS A 44 0.35 9.89 -6.38
C CYS A 44 0.49 10.09 -7.88
N ARG A 45 1.54 10.81 -8.26
CA ARG A 45 1.86 11.07 -9.65
C ARG A 45 3.30 10.67 -9.97
N SER A 46 3.51 10.23 -11.20
CA SER A 46 4.84 10.02 -11.77
C SER A 46 5.58 11.35 -11.92
N VAL A 47 6.86 11.28 -12.30
CA VAL A 47 7.65 12.48 -12.65
C VAL A 47 7.04 13.22 -13.85
N SER A 48 6.40 12.50 -14.78
CA SER A 48 5.66 13.10 -15.92
C SER A 48 4.32 13.74 -15.51
N GLY A 49 3.89 13.59 -14.25
CA GLY A 49 2.63 14.14 -13.74
C GLY A 49 1.42 13.21 -13.88
N ASP A 50 1.59 12.03 -14.48
CA ASP A 50 0.53 11.04 -14.64
C ASP A 50 0.14 10.43 -13.30
N ALA A 51 -1.14 10.25 -13.04
CA ALA A 51 -1.59 9.57 -11.82
C ALA A 51 -1.17 8.09 -11.85
N VAL A 52 -0.37 7.66 -10.87
CA VAL A 52 0.11 6.28 -10.76
C VAL A 52 -0.69 5.48 -9.73
N ALA A 53 -1.13 6.15 -8.65
CA ALA A 53 -1.98 5.53 -7.65
C ALA A 53 -2.83 6.57 -6.90
N ARG A 54 -3.94 6.13 -6.31
CA ARG A 54 -4.72 6.87 -5.31
C ARG A 54 -4.80 6.05 -4.05
N ILE A 55 -4.45 6.64 -2.92
CA ILE A 55 -4.47 5.98 -1.61
C ILE A 55 -5.48 6.67 -0.71
N ARG A 56 -6.36 5.85 -0.15
CA ARG A 56 -7.44 6.27 0.74
C ARG A 56 -7.35 5.47 2.04
N LEU A 57 -7.45 6.14 3.17
CA LEU A 57 -7.50 5.50 4.48
C LEU A 57 -8.38 6.27 5.46
N LYS A 58 -8.94 5.58 6.45
CA LYS A 58 -9.73 6.21 7.51
C LYS A 58 -8.86 6.71 8.65
N SER A 59 -7.91 5.90 9.10
CA SER A 59 -6.97 6.29 10.16
C SER A 59 -5.70 5.44 10.12
N MET A 60 -4.65 5.93 10.77
CA MET A 60 -3.36 5.25 10.87
C MET A 60 -2.82 5.39 12.30
N ASN A 61 -2.38 4.28 12.90
CA ASN A 61 -1.82 4.24 14.26
C ASN A 61 -0.56 3.35 14.29
N PHE A 62 0.38 3.65 15.19
CA PHE A 62 1.49 2.74 15.46
C PHE A 62 1.16 1.81 16.62
N GLU A 63 1.34 0.51 16.40
CA GLU A 63 1.41 -0.46 17.48
C GLU A 63 2.88 -0.66 17.87
N SER A 64 3.20 -0.33 19.11
CA SER A 64 4.48 -0.66 19.72
C SER A 64 4.31 -1.91 20.58
N ARG A 65 5.13 -2.93 20.34
CA ARG A 65 5.13 -4.17 21.14
C ARG A 65 6.30 -4.27 22.11
N VAL A 66 7.37 -3.49 21.93
CA VAL A 66 8.59 -3.60 22.72
C VAL A 66 9.02 -2.22 23.24
N LYS A 67 9.19 -2.13 24.56
CA LYS A 67 9.86 -1.01 25.21
C LYS A 67 11.36 -1.35 25.32
N LYS A 68 12.22 -0.57 24.68
CA LYS A 68 13.66 -0.57 25.00
C LYS A 68 13.93 0.73 25.73
N TRP A 69 14.55 0.69 26.91
CA TRP A 69 14.81 1.89 27.74
C TRP A 69 13.53 2.68 28.13
N GLY A 70 12.39 2.00 28.23
CA GLY A 70 11.10 2.65 28.53
C GLY A 70 10.43 3.36 27.35
N ILE A 71 11.08 3.42 26.19
CA ILE A 71 10.56 4.08 24.99
C ILE A 71 9.85 3.04 24.09
N PRO A 72 8.58 3.27 23.70
CA PRO A 72 7.87 2.41 22.76
C PRO A 72 8.54 2.48 21.38
N ILE A 73 9.09 1.36 20.91
CA ILE A 73 9.60 1.26 19.54
C ILE A 73 8.44 0.86 18.62
N PRO A 74 8.07 1.67 17.61
CA PRO A 74 7.03 1.31 16.66
C PRO A 74 7.47 0.10 15.84
N GLN A 75 6.73 -1.02 15.90
CA GLN A 75 7.06 -2.23 15.14
C GLN A 75 6.08 -2.48 13.99
N THR A 76 4.84 -2.02 14.14
CA THR A 76 3.79 -2.20 13.15
C THR A 76 3.01 -0.92 12.98
N LEU A 77 2.85 -0.48 11.74
CA LEU A 77 1.91 0.56 11.38
C LEU A 77 0.58 -0.10 11.03
N LEU A 78 -0.46 0.24 11.79
CA LEU A 78 -1.82 -0.22 11.55
C LEU A 78 -2.63 0.84 10.82
N ILE A 79 -3.23 0.46 9.69
CA ILE A 79 -4.05 1.33 8.86
C ILE A 79 -5.48 0.80 8.84
N ARG A 80 -6.46 1.65 9.17
CA ARG A 80 -7.88 1.28 9.14
C ARG A 80 -8.49 1.70 7.80
N SER A 81 -9.16 0.76 7.13
CA SER A 81 -9.87 0.95 5.85
C SER A 81 -8.97 1.47 4.72
N LEU A 82 -7.90 0.72 4.42
CA LEU A 82 -6.97 1.07 3.36
C LEU A 82 -7.50 0.65 1.99
N ALA A 83 -7.73 1.64 1.12
CA ALA A 83 -8.01 1.43 -0.30
C ALA A 83 -6.89 2.02 -1.16
N VAL A 84 -6.32 1.21 -2.04
CA VAL A 84 -5.27 1.59 -2.98
C VAL A 84 -5.78 1.34 -4.39
N ASP A 85 -5.85 2.39 -5.20
CA ASP A 85 -6.15 2.31 -6.62
C ASP A 85 -4.85 2.51 -7.40
N VAL A 86 -4.51 1.60 -8.29
CA VAL A 86 -3.27 1.63 -9.07
C VAL A 86 -3.61 1.75 -10.55
N TYR A 87 -3.04 2.75 -11.22
CA TYR A 87 -3.23 2.97 -12.66
C TYR A 87 -2.09 2.29 -13.42
N CYS A 88 -2.26 1.00 -13.71
CA CYS A 88 -1.23 0.12 -14.26
C CYS A 88 -0.58 0.66 -15.55
N ARG A 89 -1.37 1.32 -16.41
CA ARG A 89 -0.88 1.95 -17.65
C ARG A 89 0.17 3.04 -17.43
N ASN A 90 0.20 3.66 -16.26
CA ASN A 90 1.08 4.76 -15.92
C ASN A 90 2.28 4.28 -15.07
N LEU A 91 2.39 2.98 -14.79
CA LEU A 91 3.51 2.40 -14.05
C LEU A 91 4.71 2.16 -14.97
N GLY A 92 5.63 3.14 -14.96
CA GLY A 92 6.96 3.01 -15.54
C GLY A 92 7.88 2.08 -14.74
N ASP A 93 9.03 1.76 -15.32
CA ASP A 93 10.00 0.89 -14.66
C ASP A 93 10.60 1.56 -13.40
N ALA A 94 10.77 2.88 -13.40
CA ALA A 94 11.24 3.61 -12.23
C ALA A 94 10.27 3.50 -11.04
N GLU A 95 8.97 3.48 -11.31
CA GLU A 95 7.90 3.31 -10.33
C GLU A 95 7.96 1.89 -9.76
N LEU A 96 8.13 0.89 -10.64
CA LEU A 96 8.28 -0.51 -10.25
C LEU A 96 9.56 -0.76 -9.43
N GLN A 97 10.66 -0.05 -9.68
CA GLN A 97 11.89 -0.21 -8.88
C GLN A 97 11.70 0.27 -7.44
N LYS A 98 10.96 1.36 -7.25
CA LYS A 98 10.66 1.86 -5.90
C LYS A 98 9.89 0.79 -5.09
N LEU A 99 9.08 -0.06 -5.74
CA LEU A 99 8.30 -1.14 -5.08
C LEU A 99 9.16 -2.24 -4.48
N LYS A 100 10.44 -2.32 -4.88
CA LYS A 100 11.39 -3.32 -4.38
C LYS A 100 12.09 -2.90 -3.10
N THR A 101 11.86 -1.67 -2.61
CA THR A 101 12.44 -1.20 -1.35
C THR A 101 11.62 -1.74 -0.18
N PRO A 102 12.22 -2.55 0.73
CA PRO A 102 11.54 -3.06 1.92
C PRO A 102 11.00 -1.95 2.82
N PRO A 103 9.83 -2.12 3.44
CA PRO A 103 9.36 -1.21 4.48
C PRO A 103 10.20 -1.39 5.75
N LEU A 104 10.34 -0.31 6.52
CA LEU A 104 11.17 -0.30 7.73
C LEU A 104 10.48 -1.00 8.91
N PHE A 105 9.16 -0.92 8.95
CA PHE A 105 8.28 -1.59 9.90
C PHE A 105 7.27 -2.46 9.15
N PHE A 106 6.64 -3.38 9.86
CA PHE A 106 5.51 -4.13 9.31
C PHE A 106 4.32 -3.20 9.09
N ILE A 107 3.55 -3.42 8.05
CA ILE A 107 2.40 -2.58 7.75
C ILE A 107 1.18 -3.48 7.70
N ALA A 108 0.29 -3.30 8.67
CA ALA A 108 -0.98 -3.98 8.76
C ALA A 108 -2.08 -3.04 8.29
N ALA A 109 -3.06 -3.58 7.58
CA ALA A 109 -4.24 -2.86 7.16
C ALA A 109 -5.50 -3.68 7.44
N GLU A 110 -6.58 -2.99 7.77
CA GLU A 110 -7.92 -3.55 7.90
C GLU A 110 -8.85 -3.03 6.81
N ASN A 111 -9.85 -3.82 6.45
CA ASN A 111 -10.78 -3.56 5.35
C ASN A 111 -9.99 -3.13 4.10
N PHE A 112 -9.03 -3.97 3.74
CA PHE A 112 -8.07 -3.72 2.67
C PHE A 112 -8.71 -3.90 1.30
N SER A 113 -8.41 -2.98 0.39
CA SER A 113 -8.80 -3.06 -1.02
C SER A 113 -7.67 -2.56 -1.91
N LEU A 114 -7.25 -3.38 -2.87
CA LEU A 114 -6.33 -3.01 -3.94
C LEU A 114 -7.05 -3.12 -5.28
N THR A 115 -7.27 -1.99 -5.94
CA THR A 115 -7.83 -1.95 -7.28
C THR A 115 -6.73 -1.71 -8.31
N LEU A 116 -6.64 -2.56 -9.32
CA LEU A 116 -5.79 -2.41 -10.48
C LEU A 116 -6.62 -1.93 -11.67
N TYR A 117 -6.29 -0.77 -12.21
CA TYR A 117 -6.85 -0.21 -13.43
C TYR A 117 -5.91 -0.52 -14.60
N GLY A 118 -6.23 -1.57 -15.35
CA GLY A 118 -5.61 -1.87 -16.63
C GLY A 118 -6.17 -0.97 -17.75
N LYS A 119 -5.75 -1.23 -19.00
CA LYS A 119 -6.19 -0.43 -20.16
C LYS A 119 -7.70 -0.56 -20.44
N ARG A 120 -8.25 -1.76 -20.26
CA ARG A 120 -9.66 -2.08 -20.53
C ARG A 120 -10.37 -2.72 -19.34
N ASN A 121 -9.61 -3.36 -18.46
CA ASN A 121 -10.15 -4.18 -17.38
C ASN A 121 -9.77 -3.56 -16.03
N LYS A 122 -10.67 -3.76 -15.06
CA LYS A 122 -10.44 -3.45 -13.66
C LYS A 122 -10.50 -4.74 -12.86
N MET A 123 -9.60 -4.85 -11.88
CA MET A 123 -9.59 -5.95 -10.94
C MET A 123 -9.45 -5.37 -9.53
N THR A 124 -10.19 -5.90 -8.57
CA THR A 124 -10.09 -5.51 -7.17
C THR A 124 -9.76 -6.73 -6.33
N VAL A 125 -8.68 -6.66 -5.55
CA VAL A 125 -8.37 -7.62 -4.49
C VAL A 125 -8.85 -7.02 -3.18
N SER A 126 -9.67 -7.73 -2.42
CA SER A 126 -10.14 -7.28 -1.11
C SER A 126 -9.92 -8.33 -0.04
N ALA A 127 -9.72 -7.87 1.19
CA ALA A 127 -9.54 -8.71 2.37
C ALA A 127 -9.91 -7.93 3.64
N GLY A 128 -10.38 -8.62 4.68
CA GLY A 128 -10.60 -8.04 6.00
C GLY A 128 -9.30 -7.54 6.62
N HIS A 129 -8.20 -8.24 6.39
CA HIS A 129 -6.88 -7.87 6.86
C HIS A 129 -5.80 -8.08 5.79
N ALA A 130 -4.79 -7.20 5.83
CA ALA A 130 -3.59 -7.31 5.01
C ALA A 130 -2.35 -7.00 5.83
N LEU A 131 -1.27 -7.75 5.62
CA LEU A 131 0.03 -7.53 6.26
C LEU A 131 1.12 -7.51 5.20
N LEU A 132 1.79 -6.37 5.03
CA LEU A 132 3.00 -6.27 4.22
C LEU A 132 4.22 -6.63 5.09
N LYS A 133 4.88 -7.73 4.72
CA LYS A 133 6.12 -8.19 5.33
C LYS A 133 7.33 -7.46 4.76
N LYS A 134 8.47 -7.57 5.45
CA LYS A 134 9.75 -6.97 5.03
C LYS A 134 10.31 -7.58 3.75
N ASP A 135 9.95 -8.82 3.44
CA ASP A 135 10.28 -9.49 2.18
C ASP A 135 9.36 -9.07 1.01
N LEU A 136 8.52 -8.04 1.22
CA LEU A 136 7.53 -7.51 0.27
C LEU A 136 6.39 -8.47 -0.05
N THR A 137 6.24 -9.55 0.71
CA THR A 137 5.06 -10.41 0.63
C THR A 137 3.87 -9.74 1.31
N LEU A 138 2.77 -9.61 0.59
CA LEU A 138 1.48 -9.19 1.14
C LEU A 138 0.69 -10.44 1.56
N VAL A 139 0.43 -10.58 2.85
CA VAL A 139 -0.42 -11.65 3.38
C VAL A 139 -1.82 -11.09 3.59
N LEU A 140 -2.82 -11.73 3.01
CA LEU A 140 -4.23 -11.36 3.06
C LEU A 140 -5.01 -12.40 3.87
N SER A 141 -5.91 -11.95 4.73
CA SER A 141 -6.79 -12.83 5.51
C SER A 141 -8.15 -12.19 5.76
N GLY A 142 -9.12 -13.02 6.14
CA GLY A 142 -10.51 -12.61 6.37
C GLY A 142 -11.24 -12.35 5.06
N ASP A 143 -11.88 -13.39 4.51
CA ASP A 143 -12.70 -13.30 3.28
C ASP A 143 -11.95 -12.65 2.09
N VAL A 144 -10.84 -13.27 1.68
CA VAL A 144 -10.04 -12.76 0.55
C VAL A 144 -10.73 -13.04 -0.76
N LYS A 145 -10.92 -11.99 -1.56
CA LYS A 145 -11.66 -12.04 -2.83
C LYS A 145 -10.94 -11.28 -3.92
N ILE A 146 -11.13 -11.76 -5.14
CA ILE A 146 -10.85 -11.05 -6.37
C ILE A 146 -12.18 -10.75 -7.05
N SER A 147 -12.45 -9.48 -7.33
CA SER A 147 -13.63 -9.04 -8.05
C SER A 147 -13.22 -8.39 -9.37
N THR A 148 -13.92 -8.75 -10.44
CA THR A 148 -13.81 -8.18 -11.77
C THR A 148 -15.20 -7.75 -12.24
N ASP A 149 -15.29 -7.11 -13.40
CA ASP A 149 -16.55 -6.84 -14.09
C ASP A 149 -17.34 -8.12 -14.43
N LYS A 150 -16.66 -9.25 -14.57
CA LYS A 150 -17.24 -10.54 -14.96
C LYS A 150 -17.67 -11.42 -13.78
N GLY A 151 -17.34 -11.03 -12.56
CA GLY A 151 -17.67 -11.79 -11.37
C GLY A 151 -16.60 -11.76 -10.29
N GLU A 152 -16.85 -12.55 -9.24
CA GLU A 152 -16.03 -12.65 -8.04
C GLU A 152 -15.49 -14.06 -7.86
N MET A 153 -14.23 -14.14 -7.43
CA MET A 153 -13.57 -15.37 -7.03
C MET A 153 -13.04 -15.23 -5.60
N ARG A 154 -13.54 -16.07 -4.69
CA ARG A 154 -12.98 -16.18 -3.33
C ARG A 154 -11.71 -17.01 -3.37
N LEU A 155 -10.64 -16.51 -2.74
CA LEU A 155 -9.34 -17.18 -2.68
C LEU A 155 -9.16 -18.06 -1.44
N GLY A 156 -10.00 -17.89 -0.42
CA GLY A 156 -9.80 -18.52 0.88
C GLY A 156 -8.99 -17.63 1.83
N SER A 157 -8.52 -18.18 2.94
CA SER A 157 -7.74 -17.42 3.93
C SER A 157 -6.75 -18.33 4.69
N PRO A 158 -5.45 -18.02 4.70
CA PRO A 158 -4.81 -16.84 4.10
C PRO A 158 -4.52 -17.01 2.60
N ALA A 159 -4.34 -15.88 1.92
CA ALA A 159 -3.75 -15.81 0.58
C ALA A 159 -2.52 -14.91 0.62
N THR A 160 -1.50 -15.21 -0.18
CA THR A 160 -0.31 -14.37 -0.32
C THR A 160 -0.23 -13.78 -1.71
N VAL A 161 0.27 -12.54 -1.78
CA VAL A 161 0.48 -11.80 -3.02
C VAL A 161 1.91 -11.30 -3.05
N THR A 162 2.61 -11.53 -4.16
CA THR A 162 3.95 -10.97 -4.40
C THR A 162 4.00 -10.28 -5.75
N LEU A 163 4.77 -9.20 -5.84
CA LEU A 163 5.04 -8.50 -7.09
C LEU A 163 6.28 -9.09 -7.76
N SER A 164 6.17 -9.44 -9.03
CA SER A 164 7.28 -9.95 -9.84
C SER A 164 7.22 -9.29 -11.22
N GLY A 165 7.97 -8.21 -11.39
CA GLY A 165 7.88 -7.36 -12.58
C GLY A 165 6.50 -6.70 -12.69
N ARG A 166 5.81 -6.90 -13.81
CA ARG A 166 4.43 -6.45 -14.05
C ARG A 166 3.39 -7.55 -13.77
N MET A 167 3.68 -8.43 -12.82
CA MET A 167 2.79 -9.53 -12.44
C MET A 167 2.56 -9.55 -10.94
N LEU A 168 1.30 -9.69 -10.52
CA LEU A 168 0.95 -10.11 -9.18
C LEU A 168 0.79 -11.62 -9.15
N LYS A 169 1.58 -12.29 -8.31
CA LYS A 169 1.52 -13.74 -8.11
C LYS A 169 0.75 -14.01 -6.83
N PHE A 170 -0.31 -14.80 -6.94
CA PHE A 170 -1.17 -15.21 -5.86
C PHE A 170 -0.89 -16.66 -5.48
N SER A 171 -0.88 -16.94 -4.19
CA SER A 171 -0.84 -18.31 -3.65
C SER A 171 -1.86 -18.43 -2.53
N SER A 172 -2.71 -19.45 -2.61
CA SER A 172 -3.76 -19.73 -1.62
C SER A 172 -4.01 -21.24 -1.54
N GLU A 173 -4.89 -21.66 -0.63
CA GLU A 173 -5.37 -23.04 -0.56
C GLU A 173 -6.04 -23.51 -1.86
N ARG A 174 -6.61 -22.58 -2.65
CA ARG A 174 -7.21 -22.87 -3.97
C ARG A 174 -6.21 -23.01 -5.09
N GLY A 175 -4.91 -22.84 -4.80
CA GLY A 175 -3.82 -22.96 -5.76
C GLY A 175 -3.09 -21.64 -6.01
N LYS A 176 -2.30 -21.64 -7.08
CA LYS A 176 -1.41 -20.56 -7.48
C LYS A 176 -1.78 -20.05 -8.87
N PHE A 177 -1.80 -18.74 -9.03
CA PHE A 177 -2.00 -18.10 -10.33
C PHE A 177 -1.31 -16.75 -10.35
N ALA A 178 -1.14 -16.17 -11.53
CA ALA A 178 -0.54 -14.86 -11.69
C ALA A 178 -1.38 -13.99 -12.61
N ILE A 179 -1.39 -12.69 -12.32
CA ILE A 179 -2.11 -11.69 -13.11
C ILE A 179 -1.09 -10.68 -13.60
N LYS A 180 -1.00 -10.55 -14.92
CA LYS A 180 -0.19 -9.54 -15.59
C LYS A 180 -1.02 -8.27 -15.78
N PHE A 181 -0.38 -7.12 -15.61
CA PHE A 181 -0.98 -5.81 -15.82
C PHE A 181 -0.08 -4.86 -16.61
#